data_AF-A0A2I1C103-F1
#
_entry.id   AF-A0A2I1C103-F1
#
_cell.length_a   1.000
_cell.length_b   1.000
_cell.length_c   1.000
_cell.angle_alpha   90.00
_cell.angle_beta   90.00
_cell.angle_gamma   90.00
#
_symmetry.space_group_name_H-M   'P 1'
#
loop_
_entity.id
_entity.type
_entity.pdbx_description
1 polymer ?
#
loop_
_entity_poly.entity_id
_entity_poly.type
_entity_poly.pdbx_seq_one_letter_code
_entity_poly.pdbx_strand_id
1 'polypeptide(L)'
;MAIFAHSSCGVQISHMLTAEAARMAQSSSLSRATCDSENVAAYQKTFWVTYILEKTLSFACGRPSVFVDADIGTPVPYAPEAIFGTFDWFLAMARFSRLLSNACVSLFSISTTLVPASALHAAIDAYVLELKGWRESIPEEFRPGNLFPPSKISDDTYISMALRLNYHYYSAVIALSRLRLNLPPANFYQQVTESKNVLLAACSRIIELTRYINLESYTPIWVMLSVPMSASFILFDFIVHNPTHPDTKRKLPLLSIAAGYFCHLEYASGGTLPTSLLSGMASIARDFIRDTEYGSAGGTTGSESLDDILRQPMTISPQHRDPLLGLVSLSDILRVYLVLMLRFDKGEPGQSDDTFAANPGSEYLSDPMDNLDLSSLDRLSGGVDFMDLFAGGFADSMQYYSQIDSA
;
A
#
# COMPACT_ATOMS: atom_id res chain seq x y z
N MET A 1 -2.97 22.84 -0.91
CA MET A 1 -1.84 22.26 -0.16
C MET A 1 -1.95 20.74 -0.03
N ALA A 2 -3.02 20.18 0.56
CA ALA A 2 -3.17 18.71 0.68
C ALA A 2 -3.07 17.95 -0.66
N ILE A 3 -3.72 18.43 -1.73
CA ILE A 3 -3.62 17.82 -3.08
C ILE A 3 -2.17 17.80 -3.58
N PHE A 4 -1.47 18.93 -3.50
CA PHE A 4 -0.08 19.06 -3.94
C PHE A 4 0.87 18.18 -3.10
N ALA A 5 0.59 18.00 -1.81
CA ALA A 5 1.41 17.18 -0.94
C ALA A 5 1.37 15.68 -1.31
N HIS A 6 0.42 15.24 -2.12
CA HIS A 6 0.42 13.88 -2.67
C HIS A 6 1.43 13.68 -3.82
N SER A 7 2.07 14.73 -4.32
CA SER A 7 3.23 14.63 -5.21
C SER A 7 4.48 14.14 -4.46
N SER A 8 5.50 13.70 -5.21
CA SER A 8 6.77 13.17 -4.66
C SER A 8 7.43 14.11 -3.64
N CYS A 9 7.32 15.43 -3.82
CA CYS A 9 7.92 16.43 -2.95
C CYS A 9 7.25 16.59 -1.58
N GLY A 10 6.02 16.11 -1.39
CA GLY A 10 5.22 16.39 -0.19
C GLY A 10 4.77 15.16 0.59
N VAL A 11 5.24 13.97 0.20
CA VAL A 11 4.76 12.68 0.74
C VAL A 11 4.79 12.60 2.27
N GLN A 12 5.84 13.14 2.92
CA GLN A 12 5.99 13.12 4.37
C GLN A 12 4.91 13.95 5.09
N ILE A 13 4.48 15.05 4.48
CA ILE A 13 3.47 15.97 5.04
C ILE A 13 2.06 15.70 4.49
N SER A 14 1.92 14.87 3.46
CA SER A 14 0.65 14.56 2.77
C SER A 14 -0.48 14.18 3.72
N HIS A 15 -0.22 13.22 4.62
CA HIS A 15 -1.18 12.76 5.60
C HIS A 15 -1.51 13.85 6.61
N MET A 16 -0.51 14.57 7.11
CA MET A 16 -0.71 15.65 8.08
C MET A 16 -1.61 16.75 7.49
N LEU A 17 -1.30 17.22 6.28
CA LEU A 17 -2.08 18.25 5.60
C LEU A 17 -3.49 17.78 5.24
N THR A 18 -3.65 16.51 4.86
CA THR A 18 -4.97 15.93 4.57
C THR A 18 -5.81 15.80 5.84
N ALA A 19 -5.21 15.32 6.94
CA ALA A 19 -5.87 15.23 8.23
C ALA A 19 -6.27 16.61 8.77
N GLU A 20 -5.41 17.62 8.59
CA GLU A 20 -5.72 18.97 9.03
C GLU A 20 -6.82 19.61 8.18
N ALA A 21 -6.77 19.45 6.86
CA ALA A 21 -7.87 19.85 5.99
C ALA A 21 -9.20 19.18 6.38
N ALA A 22 -9.16 17.90 6.76
CA ALA A 22 -10.33 17.17 7.23
C ALA A 22 -10.88 17.72 8.56
N ARG A 23 -10.01 18.02 9.53
CA ARG A 23 -10.42 18.66 10.79
C ARG A 23 -11.04 20.03 10.57
N MET A 24 -10.43 20.85 9.71
CA MET A 24 -10.98 22.16 9.33
C MET A 24 -12.34 22.04 8.63
N ALA A 25 -12.52 21.04 7.76
CA ALA A 25 -13.79 20.78 7.10
C ALA A 25 -14.88 20.28 8.06
N GLN A 26 -14.51 19.64 9.17
CA GLN A 26 -15.46 19.22 10.23
C GLN A 26 -15.79 20.33 11.22
N SER A 27 -14.81 21.15 11.59
CA SER A 27 -15.01 22.26 12.53
C SER A 27 -15.78 23.43 11.89
N SER A 28 -15.62 23.61 10.58
CA SER A 28 -16.51 24.46 9.80
C SER A 28 -17.88 23.78 9.62
N SER A 29 -18.95 24.54 9.51
CA SER A 29 -20.32 24.03 9.25
C SER A 29 -20.47 23.32 7.89
N LEU A 30 -19.38 22.98 7.21
CA LEU A 30 -19.31 22.35 5.89
C LEU A 30 -19.94 20.95 5.85
N SER A 31 -19.85 20.22 6.96
CA SER A 31 -20.47 18.91 7.15
C SER A 31 -21.99 18.98 7.34
N ARG A 32 -22.52 20.17 7.69
CA ARG A 32 -23.93 20.42 7.98
C ARG A 32 -24.57 21.10 6.77
N ALA A 33 -25.72 20.61 6.33
CA ALA A 33 -26.46 21.15 5.17
C ALA A 33 -26.96 22.61 5.33
N THR A 34 -26.63 23.29 6.44
CA THR A 34 -27.18 24.59 6.85
C THR A 34 -26.23 25.77 6.62
N CYS A 35 -25.35 25.72 5.60
CA CYS A 35 -24.57 26.91 5.22
C CYS A 35 -25.46 27.88 4.44
N ASP A 36 -25.99 28.90 5.11
CA ASP A 36 -26.80 29.98 4.52
C ASP A 36 -25.90 31.04 3.84
N SER A 37 -25.02 30.59 2.94
CA SER A 37 -23.98 31.42 2.30
C SER A 37 -24.13 31.42 0.79
N GLU A 38 -23.77 32.51 0.10
CA GLU A 38 -23.83 32.62 -1.37
C GLU A 38 -23.00 31.55 -2.11
N ASN A 39 -22.10 30.83 -1.42
CA ASN A 39 -21.16 29.87 -1.99
C ASN A 39 -21.35 28.40 -1.53
N VAL A 40 -22.58 27.97 -1.20
CA VAL A 40 -22.87 26.60 -0.71
C VAL A 40 -22.25 25.51 -1.60
N ALA A 41 -22.37 25.63 -2.93
CA ALA A 41 -21.87 24.62 -3.86
C ALA A 41 -20.33 24.47 -3.80
N ALA A 42 -19.59 25.58 -3.69
CA ALA A 42 -18.13 25.53 -3.59
C ALA A 42 -17.67 24.89 -2.27
N TYR A 43 -18.39 25.19 -1.19
CA TYR A 43 -18.18 24.59 0.12
C TYR A 43 -18.45 23.08 0.12
N GLN A 44 -19.56 22.65 -0.46
CA GLN A 44 -19.88 21.22 -0.61
C GLN A 44 -18.83 20.50 -1.45
N LYS A 45 -18.39 21.09 -2.57
CA LYS A 45 -17.34 20.50 -3.41
C LYS A 45 -16.04 20.35 -2.63
N THR A 46 -15.63 21.38 -1.91
CA THR A 46 -14.42 21.37 -1.07
C THR A 46 -14.50 20.28 0.01
N PHE A 47 -15.66 20.15 0.68
CA PHE A 47 -15.89 19.10 1.67
C PHE A 47 -15.69 17.71 1.05
N TRP A 48 -16.37 17.44 -0.06
CA TRP A 48 -16.34 16.12 -0.69
C TRP A 48 -14.99 15.79 -1.34
N VAL A 49 -14.25 16.76 -1.89
CA VAL A 49 -12.86 16.56 -2.32
C VAL A 49 -11.99 16.16 -1.12
N THR A 50 -12.12 16.88 -0.01
CA THR A 50 -11.37 16.58 1.23
C THR A 50 -11.74 15.20 1.77
N TYR A 51 -13.02 14.86 1.76
CA TYR A 51 -13.54 13.55 2.16
C TYR A 51 -12.96 12.43 1.28
N ILE A 52 -12.98 12.59 -0.05
CA ILE A 52 -12.44 11.57 -0.97
C ILE A 52 -10.94 11.35 -0.72
N LEU A 53 -10.17 12.43 -0.63
CA LEU A 53 -8.73 12.37 -0.37
C LEU A 53 -8.42 11.70 0.97
N GLU A 54 -9.11 12.13 2.03
CA GLU A 54 -8.91 11.59 3.37
C GLU A 54 -9.28 10.11 3.43
N LYS A 55 -10.45 9.70 2.93
CA LYS A 55 -10.88 8.29 2.99
C LYS A 55 -9.99 7.37 2.19
N THR A 56 -9.60 7.78 0.99
CA THR A 56 -8.70 6.98 0.15
C THR A 56 -7.31 6.86 0.77
N LEU A 57 -6.78 7.95 1.35
CA LEU A 57 -5.50 7.94 2.02
C LEU A 57 -5.51 7.14 3.33
N SER A 58 -6.57 7.29 4.15
CA SER A 58 -6.73 6.57 5.42
C SER A 58 -6.85 5.06 5.18
N PHE A 59 -7.63 4.65 4.17
CA PHE A 59 -7.67 3.25 3.74
C PHE A 59 -6.31 2.75 3.27
N ALA A 60 -5.64 3.53 2.41
CA ALA A 60 -4.34 3.16 1.87
C ALA A 60 -3.32 2.99 3.02
N CYS A 61 -3.21 3.94 3.94
CA CYS A 61 -2.24 3.93 5.04
C CYS A 61 -2.62 3.06 6.25
N GLY A 62 -3.81 2.45 6.25
CA GLY A 62 -4.32 1.70 7.41
C GLY A 62 -4.52 2.57 8.65
N ARG A 63 -4.87 3.84 8.47
CA ARG A 63 -5.03 4.82 9.56
C ARG A 63 -6.50 5.10 9.85
N PRO A 64 -6.86 5.43 11.11
CA PRO A 64 -8.23 5.79 11.44
C PRO A 64 -8.61 7.08 10.70
N SER A 65 -9.82 7.09 10.15
CA SER A 65 -10.33 8.26 9.45
C SER A 65 -10.80 9.34 10.41
N VAL A 66 -10.57 10.59 10.07
CA VAL A 66 -11.07 11.73 10.85
C VAL A 66 -12.59 11.85 10.67
N PHE A 67 -13.13 11.55 9.49
CA PHE A 67 -14.55 11.71 9.20
C PHE A 67 -15.38 10.52 9.70
N VAL A 68 -16.41 10.83 10.50
CA VAL A 68 -17.43 9.86 10.87
C VAL A 68 -18.59 9.98 9.89
N ASP A 69 -18.84 8.91 9.13
CA ASP A 69 -19.79 8.92 8.02
C ASP A 69 -21.23 9.24 8.42
N ALA A 70 -21.61 8.91 9.66
CA ALA A 70 -22.92 9.18 10.25
C ALA A 70 -23.16 10.68 10.55
N ASP A 71 -22.10 11.48 10.69
CA ASP A 71 -22.18 12.90 11.01
C ASP A 71 -22.22 13.80 9.76
N ILE A 72 -22.21 13.20 8.57
CA ILE A 72 -22.16 13.92 7.30
C ILE A 72 -23.60 14.13 6.79
N GLY A 73 -24.10 15.35 6.93
CA GLY A 73 -25.43 15.74 6.45
C GLY A 73 -25.43 16.40 5.06
N THR A 74 -24.26 16.65 4.47
CA THR A 74 -24.14 17.37 3.20
C THR A 74 -24.23 16.42 2.00
N PRO A 75 -25.10 16.68 1.00
CA PRO A 75 -25.23 15.82 -0.19
C PRO A 75 -24.02 15.96 -1.10
N VAL A 76 -23.77 14.96 -1.95
CA VAL A 76 -22.74 15.05 -3.02
C VAL A 76 -23.19 16.12 -4.02
N PRO A 77 -22.42 17.21 -4.22
CA PRO A 77 -22.80 18.29 -5.11
C PRO A 77 -22.59 17.89 -6.58
N TYR A 78 -23.34 18.52 -7.47
CA TYR A 78 -23.10 18.43 -8.91
C TYR A 78 -21.81 19.18 -9.27
N ALA A 79 -20.88 18.49 -9.95
CA ALA A 79 -19.57 19.02 -10.33
C ALA A 79 -19.33 18.82 -11.84
N PRO A 80 -19.84 19.73 -12.70
CA PRO A 80 -19.70 19.60 -14.15
C PRO A 80 -18.24 19.55 -14.62
N GLU A 81 -17.32 20.19 -13.89
CA GLU A 81 -15.89 20.17 -14.16
C GLU A 81 -15.24 18.77 -13.99
N ALA A 82 -15.92 17.85 -13.33
CA ALA A 82 -15.46 16.48 -13.11
C ALA A 82 -16.21 15.46 -13.98
N ILE A 83 -16.98 15.94 -14.96
CA ILE A 83 -17.70 15.09 -15.92
C ILE A 83 -16.85 14.95 -17.18
N PHE A 84 -16.50 13.71 -17.52
CA PHE A 84 -15.71 13.35 -18.69
C PHE A 84 -16.58 12.54 -19.65
N GLY A 85 -17.13 13.20 -20.66
CA GLY A 85 -18.13 12.59 -21.55
C GLY A 85 -19.40 12.24 -20.77
N THR A 86 -19.69 10.95 -20.62
CA THR A 86 -20.83 10.45 -19.83
C THR A 86 -20.45 10.04 -18.40
N PHE A 87 -19.17 10.18 -18.03
CA PHE A 87 -18.64 9.70 -16.76
C PHE A 87 -18.52 10.82 -15.72
N ASP A 88 -19.26 10.70 -14.62
CA ASP A 88 -19.09 11.56 -13.43
C ASP A 88 -18.01 10.97 -12.51
N TRP A 89 -16.77 11.44 -12.69
CA TRP A 89 -15.62 11.00 -11.89
C TRP A 89 -15.82 11.27 -10.40
N PHE A 90 -16.37 12.44 -10.08
CA PHE A 90 -16.49 12.92 -8.72
C PHE A 90 -17.49 12.08 -7.93
N LEU A 91 -18.66 11.81 -8.50
CA LEU A 91 -19.65 10.92 -7.90
C LEU A 91 -19.12 9.49 -7.75
N ALA A 92 -18.41 8.98 -8.75
CA ALA A 92 -17.83 7.63 -8.69
C ALA A 92 -16.83 7.52 -7.54
N MET A 93 -15.95 8.51 -7.37
CA MET A 93 -14.99 8.52 -6.27
C MET A 93 -15.63 8.77 -4.90
N ALA A 94 -16.66 9.61 -4.79
CA ALA A 94 -17.41 9.79 -3.56
C ALA A 94 -18.06 8.48 -3.08
N ARG A 95 -18.66 7.73 -4.00
CA ARG A 95 -19.23 6.39 -3.73
C ARG A 95 -18.16 5.38 -3.32
N PHE A 96 -17.02 5.39 -4.02
CA PHE A 96 -15.88 4.54 -3.67
C PHE A 96 -15.36 4.83 -2.27
N SER A 97 -15.17 6.10 -1.91
CA SER A 97 -14.71 6.52 -0.58
C SER A 97 -15.66 6.11 0.54
N ARG A 98 -16.98 6.15 0.31
CA ARG A 98 -17.99 5.63 1.25
C ARG A 98 -17.88 4.12 1.42
N LEU A 99 -17.71 3.39 0.32
CA LEU A 99 -17.49 1.94 0.35
C LEU A 99 -16.23 1.60 1.18
N LEU A 100 -15.11 2.28 0.92
CA LEU A 100 -13.87 2.08 1.68
C LEU A 100 -14.03 2.40 3.18
N SER A 101 -14.72 3.49 3.49
CA SER A 101 -15.00 3.90 4.87
C SER A 101 -15.78 2.82 5.63
N ASN A 102 -16.86 2.32 5.02
CA ASN A 102 -17.65 1.23 5.58
C ASN A 102 -16.79 -0.04 5.75
N ALA A 103 -16.02 -0.41 4.73
CA ALA A 103 -15.13 -1.56 4.78
C ALA A 103 -14.09 -1.44 5.92
N CYS A 104 -13.46 -0.27 6.09
CA CYS A 104 -12.56 0.01 7.21
C CYS A 104 -13.21 -0.27 8.57
N VAL A 105 -14.42 0.26 8.79
CA VAL A 105 -15.14 0.10 10.05
C VAL A 105 -15.56 -1.35 10.29
N SER A 106 -16.09 -2.02 9.27
CA SER A 106 -16.65 -3.38 9.40
C SER A 106 -15.61 -4.51 9.37
N LEU A 107 -14.49 -4.32 8.65
CA LEU A 107 -13.53 -5.40 8.37
C LEU A 107 -12.17 -5.18 9.03
N PHE A 108 -11.74 -3.93 9.21
CA PHE A 108 -10.38 -3.59 9.63
C PHE A 108 -10.31 -2.91 11.01
N SER A 109 -11.44 -2.83 11.73
CA SER A 109 -11.49 -2.32 13.10
C SER A 109 -10.99 -3.35 14.12
N ILE A 110 -10.45 -2.91 15.27
CA ILE A 110 -10.07 -3.79 16.39
C ILE A 110 -11.27 -4.63 16.84
N SER A 111 -12.50 -4.08 16.76
CA SER A 111 -13.73 -4.78 17.12
C SER A 111 -14.00 -6.03 16.28
N THR A 112 -13.38 -6.18 15.11
CA THR A 112 -13.55 -7.37 14.26
C THR A 112 -12.87 -8.61 14.82
N THR A 113 -11.89 -8.44 15.72
CA THR A 113 -11.26 -9.57 16.45
C THR A 113 -12.26 -10.34 17.32
N LEU A 114 -13.37 -9.69 17.69
CA LEU A 114 -14.45 -10.27 18.49
C LEU A 114 -15.55 -10.91 17.63
N VAL A 115 -15.52 -10.70 16.32
CA VAL A 115 -16.53 -11.20 15.37
C VAL A 115 -16.14 -12.62 14.92
N PRO A 116 -17.08 -13.57 14.87
CA PRO A 116 -16.78 -14.91 14.39
C PRO A 116 -16.33 -14.89 12.92
N ALA A 117 -15.39 -15.76 12.56
CA ALA A 117 -14.79 -15.81 11.22
C ALA A 117 -15.85 -15.98 10.10
N SER A 118 -16.93 -16.72 10.34
CA SER A 118 -18.02 -16.90 9.38
C SER A 118 -18.76 -15.60 9.05
N ALA A 119 -19.02 -14.76 10.05
CA ALA A 119 -19.64 -13.45 9.85
C ALA A 119 -18.70 -12.50 9.11
N LEU A 120 -17.40 -12.59 9.37
CA LEU A 120 -16.40 -11.79 8.67
C LEU A 120 -16.22 -12.22 7.21
N HIS A 121 -16.27 -13.52 6.91
CA HIS A 121 -16.32 -14.02 5.52
C HIS A 121 -17.55 -13.50 4.78
N ALA A 122 -18.73 -13.53 5.41
CA ALA A 122 -19.96 -12.99 4.82
C ALA A 122 -19.86 -11.48 4.58
N ALA A 123 -19.25 -10.72 5.50
CA ALA A 123 -18.99 -9.30 5.32
C ALA A 123 -18.02 -9.04 4.16
N ILE A 124 -16.93 -9.81 4.04
CA ILE A 124 -16.01 -9.71 2.90
C ILE A 124 -16.76 -9.97 1.58
N ASP A 125 -17.58 -11.01 1.51
CA ASP A 125 -18.34 -11.34 0.29
C ASP A 125 -19.33 -10.22 -0.08
N ALA A 126 -19.97 -9.59 0.90
CA ALA A 126 -20.81 -8.40 0.68
C ALA A 126 -20.00 -7.22 0.11
N TYR A 127 -18.84 -6.90 0.69
CA TYR A 127 -17.98 -5.82 0.17
C TYR A 127 -17.40 -6.13 -1.21
N VAL A 128 -17.07 -7.39 -1.51
CA VAL A 128 -16.66 -7.81 -2.86
C VAL A 128 -17.79 -7.57 -3.86
N LEU A 129 -19.05 -7.84 -3.49
CA LEU A 129 -20.20 -7.59 -4.33
C LEU A 129 -20.43 -6.09 -4.54
N GLU A 130 -20.38 -5.28 -3.48
CA GLU A 130 -20.51 -3.82 -3.58
C GLU A 130 -19.40 -3.21 -4.45
N LEU A 131 -18.16 -3.69 -4.31
CA LEU A 131 -17.02 -3.21 -5.10
C LEU A 131 -17.19 -3.56 -6.59
N LYS A 132 -17.77 -4.74 -6.90
CA LYS A 132 -18.16 -5.09 -8.27
C LYS A 132 -19.28 -4.19 -8.79
N GLY A 133 -20.30 -3.92 -7.99
CA GLY A 133 -21.38 -2.99 -8.36
C GLY A 133 -20.85 -1.57 -8.64
N TRP A 134 -19.92 -1.08 -7.83
CA TRP A 134 -19.22 0.17 -8.08
C TRP A 134 -18.45 0.14 -9.41
N ARG A 135 -17.68 -0.92 -9.67
CA ARG A 135 -16.96 -1.10 -10.96
C ARG A 135 -17.91 -1.12 -12.16
N GLU A 136 -19.05 -1.79 -12.04
CA GLU A 136 -20.05 -1.89 -13.12
C GLU A 136 -20.74 -0.55 -13.40
N SER A 137 -20.89 0.31 -12.38
CA SER A 137 -21.44 1.66 -12.53
C SER A 137 -20.54 2.60 -13.36
N ILE A 138 -19.26 2.25 -13.53
CA ILE A 138 -18.31 3.00 -14.34
C ILE A 138 -18.52 2.63 -15.82
N PRO A 139 -18.58 3.62 -16.74
CA PRO A 139 -18.66 3.37 -18.18
C PRO A 139 -17.55 2.45 -18.69
N GLU A 140 -17.86 1.67 -19.72
CA GLU A 140 -16.96 0.60 -20.22
C GLU A 140 -15.56 1.10 -20.59
N GLU A 141 -15.47 2.33 -21.10
CA GLU A 141 -14.21 2.99 -21.46
C GLU A 141 -13.29 3.28 -20.26
N PHE A 142 -13.84 3.52 -19.07
CA PHE A 142 -13.07 3.80 -17.84
C PHE A 142 -13.04 2.61 -16.87
N ARG A 143 -13.80 1.55 -17.18
CA ARG A 143 -14.05 0.43 -16.27
C ARG A 143 -12.75 -0.32 -15.94
N PRO A 144 -12.39 -0.47 -14.66
CA PRO A 144 -11.24 -1.26 -14.25
C PRO A 144 -11.21 -2.65 -14.89
N GLY A 145 -10.03 -3.10 -15.32
CA GLY A 145 -9.80 -4.40 -15.94
C GLY A 145 -10.06 -4.50 -17.44
N ASN A 146 -10.67 -3.49 -18.06
CA ASN A 146 -10.72 -3.36 -19.51
C ASN A 146 -9.40 -2.82 -20.06
N LEU A 147 -9.08 -3.18 -21.31
CA LEU A 147 -7.91 -2.61 -22.00
C LEU A 147 -8.20 -1.17 -22.41
N PHE A 148 -7.17 -0.32 -22.37
CA PHE A 148 -7.30 1.06 -22.83
C PHE A 148 -7.48 1.10 -24.35
N PRO A 149 -8.51 1.79 -24.87
CA PRO A 149 -8.75 1.90 -26.30
C PRO A 149 -7.56 2.57 -26.99
N PRO A 150 -7.02 2.01 -28.10
CA PRO A 150 -5.86 2.59 -28.79
C PRO A 150 -6.02 4.06 -29.18
N SER A 151 -7.24 4.48 -29.51
CA SER A 151 -7.58 5.86 -29.87
C SER A 151 -7.49 6.87 -28.72
N LYS A 152 -7.48 6.39 -27.47
CA LYS A 152 -7.46 7.20 -26.25
C LYS A 152 -6.14 7.13 -25.49
N ILE A 153 -5.19 6.30 -25.94
CA ILE A 153 -3.88 6.15 -25.28
C ILE A 153 -3.07 7.45 -25.31
N SER A 154 -3.28 8.30 -26.32
CA SER A 154 -2.61 9.61 -26.43
C SER A 154 -3.29 10.73 -25.62
N ASP A 155 -4.40 10.46 -24.93
CA ASP A 155 -5.09 11.42 -24.07
C ASP A 155 -4.64 11.22 -22.62
N ASP A 156 -3.71 12.07 -22.18
CA ASP A 156 -3.11 12.01 -20.84
C ASP A 156 -4.15 12.13 -19.73
N THR A 157 -5.22 12.91 -19.94
CA THR A 157 -6.29 13.07 -18.95
C THR A 157 -7.06 11.77 -18.80
N TYR A 158 -7.47 11.19 -19.93
CA TYR A 158 -8.13 9.89 -19.97
C TYR A 158 -7.27 8.81 -19.28
N ILE A 159 -5.99 8.70 -19.65
CA ILE A 159 -5.08 7.69 -19.10
C ILE A 159 -4.90 7.89 -17.59
N SER A 160 -4.68 9.12 -17.14
CA SER A 160 -4.52 9.42 -15.71
C SER A 160 -5.74 8.99 -14.90
N MET A 161 -6.94 9.25 -15.40
CA MET A 161 -8.20 8.86 -14.76
C MET A 161 -8.41 7.34 -14.76
N ALA A 162 -8.34 6.72 -15.93
CA ALA A 162 -8.53 5.28 -16.08
C ALA A 162 -7.52 4.49 -15.23
N LEU A 163 -6.26 4.95 -15.19
CA LEU A 163 -5.21 4.37 -14.35
C LEU A 163 -5.55 4.49 -12.85
N ARG A 164 -5.96 5.68 -12.38
CA ARG A 164 -6.37 5.89 -10.97
C ARG A 164 -7.53 4.98 -10.57
N LEU A 165 -8.55 4.81 -11.41
CA LEU A 165 -9.66 3.89 -11.12
C LEU A 165 -9.20 2.45 -11.02
N ASN A 166 -8.36 2.01 -11.97
CA ASN A 166 -7.79 0.66 -11.93
C ASN A 166 -7.00 0.45 -10.64
N TYR A 167 -6.20 1.43 -10.24
CA TYR A 167 -5.36 1.31 -9.04
C TYR A 167 -6.22 1.26 -7.78
N HIS A 168 -7.22 2.15 -7.65
CA HIS A 168 -8.16 2.12 -6.54
C HIS A 168 -8.90 0.78 -6.45
N TYR A 169 -9.41 0.29 -7.58
CA TYR A 169 -10.10 -1.00 -7.65
C TYR A 169 -9.20 -2.16 -7.21
N TYR A 170 -8.03 -2.30 -7.82
CA TYR A 170 -7.13 -3.42 -7.53
C TYR A 170 -6.50 -3.33 -6.14
N SER A 171 -6.25 -2.13 -5.60
CA SER A 171 -5.85 -1.96 -4.20
C SER A 171 -6.93 -2.48 -3.23
N ALA A 172 -8.20 -2.18 -3.48
CA ALA A 172 -9.30 -2.72 -2.68
C ALA A 172 -9.43 -4.25 -2.81
N VAL A 173 -9.30 -4.80 -4.02
CA VAL A 173 -9.31 -6.26 -4.25
C VAL A 173 -8.16 -6.95 -3.51
N ILE A 174 -6.95 -6.38 -3.55
CA ILE A 174 -5.79 -6.89 -2.82
C ILE A 174 -6.09 -6.89 -1.32
N ALA A 175 -6.57 -5.77 -0.76
CA ALA A 175 -6.87 -5.67 0.67
C ALA A 175 -7.89 -6.74 1.13
N LEU A 176 -8.99 -6.91 0.39
CA LEU A 176 -10.03 -7.89 0.70
C LEU A 176 -9.51 -9.34 0.58
N SER A 177 -8.74 -9.62 -0.47
CA SER A 177 -8.18 -10.95 -0.70
C SER A 177 -7.17 -11.34 0.38
N ARG A 178 -6.33 -10.38 0.82
CA ARG A 178 -5.37 -10.57 1.91
C ARG A 178 -6.06 -10.78 3.25
N LEU A 179 -7.09 -9.99 3.55
CA LEU A 179 -7.89 -10.19 4.75
C LEU A 179 -8.50 -11.60 4.76
N ARG A 180 -9.09 -12.04 3.64
CA ARG A 180 -9.68 -13.37 3.52
C ARG A 180 -8.68 -14.51 3.73
N LEU A 181 -7.43 -14.34 3.26
CA LEU A 181 -6.35 -15.32 3.46
C LEU A 181 -5.88 -15.41 4.92
N ASN A 182 -6.02 -14.33 5.69
CA ASN A 182 -5.66 -14.31 7.12
C ASN A 182 -6.75 -14.92 8.02
N LEU A 183 -7.94 -15.19 7.48
CA LEU A 183 -9.03 -15.78 8.26
C LEU A 183 -9.01 -17.31 8.17
N PRO A 184 -9.41 -18.01 9.26
CA PRO A 184 -9.65 -19.44 9.19
C PRO A 184 -10.67 -19.73 8.08
N PRO A 185 -10.32 -20.55 7.07
CA PRO A 185 -11.18 -20.75 5.92
C PRO A 185 -12.37 -21.64 6.27
N ALA A 186 -13.53 -21.37 5.68
CA ALA A 186 -14.71 -22.21 5.82
C ALA A 186 -14.55 -23.52 5.02
N ASN A 187 -13.97 -23.41 3.81
CA ASN A 187 -13.55 -24.53 2.97
C ASN A 187 -12.07 -24.35 2.60
N PHE A 188 -11.17 -25.02 3.34
CA PHE A 188 -9.73 -24.71 3.36
C PHE A 188 -9.10 -24.61 1.97
N TYR A 189 -9.27 -25.63 1.13
CA TYR A 189 -8.53 -25.69 -0.14
C TYR A 189 -9.09 -24.78 -1.24
N GLN A 190 -10.41 -24.78 -1.47
CA GLN A 190 -11.00 -24.04 -2.58
C GLN A 190 -10.93 -22.52 -2.34
N GLN A 191 -11.30 -22.07 -1.14
CA GLN A 191 -11.37 -20.65 -0.81
C GLN A 191 -10.00 -19.98 -0.79
N VAL A 192 -8.99 -20.68 -0.25
CA VAL A 192 -7.61 -20.17 -0.19
C VAL A 192 -7.03 -20.08 -1.61
N THR A 193 -7.21 -21.10 -2.44
CA THR A 193 -6.72 -21.08 -3.83
C THR A 193 -7.39 -19.99 -4.65
N GLU A 194 -8.71 -19.83 -4.56
CA GLU A 194 -9.45 -18.77 -5.26
C GLU A 194 -8.98 -17.37 -4.83
N SER A 195 -8.87 -17.14 -3.52
CA SER A 195 -8.42 -15.85 -2.98
C SER A 195 -6.99 -15.52 -3.39
N LYS A 196 -6.10 -16.52 -3.40
CA LYS A 196 -4.72 -16.38 -3.92
C LYS A 196 -4.72 -16.03 -5.42
N ASN A 197 -5.54 -16.70 -6.23
CA ASN A 197 -5.62 -16.44 -7.65
C ASN A 197 -6.11 -15.01 -7.94
N VAL A 198 -7.14 -14.55 -7.22
CA VAL A 198 -7.66 -13.18 -7.33
C VAL A 198 -6.61 -12.15 -6.92
N LEU A 199 -5.93 -12.38 -5.78
CA LEU A 199 -4.84 -11.54 -5.29
C LEU A 199 -3.73 -11.39 -6.35
N LEU A 200 -3.27 -12.52 -6.87
CA LEU A 200 -2.17 -12.57 -7.81
C LEU A 200 -2.55 -12.00 -9.18
N ALA A 201 -3.79 -12.17 -9.62
CA ALA A 201 -4.31 -11.54 -10.83
C ALA A 201 -4.36 -10.01 -10.67
N ALA A 202 -4.83 -9.50 -9.52
CA ALA A 202 -4.86 -8.07 -9.23
C ALA A 202 -3.45 -7.45 -9.23
N CYS A 203 -2.47 -8.12 -8.60
CA CYS A 203 -1.08 -7.66 -8.61
C CYS A 203 -0.51 -7.65 -10.03
N SER A 204 -0.77 -8.71 -10.82
CA SER A 204 -0.32 -8.78 -12.21
C SER A 204 -0.87 -7.62 -13.04
N ARG A 205 -2.16 -7.29 -12.85
CA ARG A 205 -2.80 -6.15 -13.52
C ARG A 205 -2.17 -4.82 -13.14
N ILE A 206 -1.86 -4.59 -11.86
CA ILE A 206 -1.16 -3.37 -11.43
C ILE A 206 0.19 -3.23 -12.15
N ILE A 207 0.97 -4.31 -12.22
CA ILE A 207 2.28 -4.30 -12.89
C ILE A 207 2.14 -4.10 -14.40
N GLU A 208 1.15 -4.69 -15.06
CA GLU A 208 0.91 -4.45 -16.48
C GLU A 208 0.61 -2.99 -16.79
N LEU A 209 -0.08 -2.31 -15.87
CA LEU A 209 -0.49 -0.92 -16.00
C LEU A 209 0.63 0.08 -15.74
N THR A 210 1.78 -0.33 -15.19
CA THR A 210 2.90 0.60 -14.91
C THR A 210 3.43 1.28 -16.17
N ARG A 211 3.28 0.63 -17.34
CA ARG A 211 3.66 1.17 -18.66
C ARG A 211 2.90 2.43 -19.06
N TYR A 212 1.75 2.71 -18.43
CA TYR A 212 0.91 3.87 -18.72
C TYR A 212 1.06 4.98 -17.67
N ILE A 213 1.94 4.79 -16.66
CA ILE A 213 2.20 5.83 -15.67
C ILE A 213 3.03 6.92 -16.34
N ASN A 214 2.54 8.16 -16.30
CA ASN A 214 3.35 9.30 -16.65
C ASN A 214 4.24 9.72 -15.47
N LEU A 215 5.56 9.70 -15.66
CA LEU A 215 6.56 9.99 -14.61
C LEU A 215 6.82 11.49 -14.49
N GLU A 216 5.77 12.25 -14.27
CA GLU A 216 5.80 13.71 -14.14
C GLU A 216 5.52 14.14 -12.69
N SER A 217 5.96 15.34 -12.31
CA SER A 217 5.86 15.84 -10.92
C SER A 217 4.42 16.00 -10.42
N TYR A 218 3.44 16.06 -11.32
CA TYR A 218 2.02 16.16 -10.97
C TYR A 218 1.38 14.79 -10.68
N THR A 219 2.05 13.68 -11.01
CA THR A 219 1.53 12.34 -10.74
C THR A 219 1.67 12.04 -9.25
N PRO A 220 0.59 11.59 -8.57
CA PRO A 220 0.68 11.28 -7.14
C PRO A 220 1.65 10.12 -6.85
N ILE A 221 2.41 10.23 -5.76
CA ILE A 221 3.38 9.22 -5.33
C ILE A 221 2.74 7.85 -5.08
N TRP A 222 1.47 7.85 -4.65
CA TRP A 222 0.69 6.62 -4.46
C TRP A 222 0.55 5.82 -5.76
N VAL A 223 0.35 6.50 -6.89
CA VAL A 223 0.28 5.88 -8.23
C VAL A 223 1.67 5.53 -8.74
N MET A 224 2.65 6.44 -8.62
CA MET A 224 4.00 6.20 -9.14
C MET A 224 4.74 5.07 -8.41
N LEU A 225 4.56 4.96 -7.09
CA LEU A 225 5.44 4.11 -6.28
C LEU A 225 4.67 3.15 -5.39
N SER A 226 3.76 3.64 -4.55
CA SER A 226 3.18 2.81 -3.49
C SER A 226 2.42 1.59 -4.01
N VAL A 227 1.56 1.78 -5.02
CA VAL A 227 0.74 0.69 -5.58
C VAL A 227 1.59 -0.32 -6.37
N PRO A 228 2.46 0.10 -7.32
CA PRO A 228 3.37 -0.83 -8.00
C PRO A 228 4.32 -1.57 -7.04
N MET A 229 4.83 -0.87 -6.02
CA MET A 229 5.72 -1.46 -5.00
C MET A 229 4.98 -2.55 -4.22
N SER A 230 3.76 -2.28 -3.74
CA SER A 230 2.93 -3.27 -3.04
C SER A 230 2.67 -4.52 -3.89
N ALA A 231 2.28 -4.35 -5.16
CA ALA A 231 2.04 -5.48 -6.06
C ALA A 231 3.32 -6.30 -6.32
N SER A 232 4.47 -5.64 -6.42
CA SER A 232 5.75 -6.29 -6.64
C SER A 232 6.18 -7.14 -5.44
N PHE A 233 6.00 -6.62 -4.22
CA PHE A 233 6.29 -7.38 -3.00
C PHE A 233 5.41 -8.62 -2.86
N ILE A 234 4.11 -8.51 -3.16
CA ILE A 234 3.20 -9.66 -3.11
C ILE A 234 3.60 -10.73 -4.15
N LEU A 235 4.02 -10.32 -5.35
CA LEU A 235 4.50 -11.25 -6.37
C LEU A 235 5.82 -11.89 -5.98
N PHE A 236 6.75 -11.12 -5.41
CA PHE A 236 8.03 -11.63 -4.92
C PHE A 236 7.82 -12.65 -3.79
N ASP A 237 7.00 -12.31 -2.79
CA ASP A 237 6.62 -13.19 -1.69
C ASP A 237 6.04 -14.52 -2.21
N PHE A 238 5.14 -14.47 -3.20
CA PHE A 238 4.59 -15.67 -3.80
C PHE A 238 5.65 -16.54 -4.49
N ILE A 239 6.58 -15.92 -5.22
CA ILE A 239 7.66 -16.62 -5.95
C ILE A 239 8.59 -17.34 -4.97
N VAL A 240 9.01 -16.66 -3.90
CA VAL A 240 9.92 -17.22 -2.88
C VAL A 240 9.27 -18.39 -2.15
N HIS A 241 7.99 -18.29 -1.80
CA HIS A 241 7.30 -19.36 -1.09
C HIS A 241 6.86 -20.53 -1.99
N ASN A 242 6.79 -20.37 -3.31
CA ASN A 242 6.31 -21.39 -4.25
C ASN A 242 7.23 -21.55 -5.47
N PRO A 243 8.51 -21.90 -5.29
CA PRO A 243 9.50 -21.90 -6.38
C PRO A 243 9.17 -22.91 -7.49
N THR A 244 8.55 -24.04 -7.15
CA THR A 244 8.25 -25.15 -8.09
C THR A 244 6.89 -25.04 -8.78
N HIS A 245 6.08 -24.03 -8.44
CA HIS A 245 4.71 -23.91 -8.97
C HIS A 245 4.70 -23.43 -10.43
N PRO A 246 3.82 -23.96 -11.32
CA PRO A 246 3.76 -23.55 -12.72
C PRO A 246 3.48 -22.05 -12.92
N ASP A 247 2.74 -21.42 -12.00
CA ASP A 247 2.46 -19.97 -12.08
C ASP A 247 3.68 -19.10 -11.74
N THR A 248 4.69 -19.64 -11.05
CA THR A 248 5.94 -18.91 -10.76
C THR A 248 6.67 -18.56 -12.06
N LYS A 249 6.69 -19.49 -13.03
CA LYS A 249 7.24 -19.24 -14.38
C LYS A 249 6.51 -18.13 -15.13
N ARG A 250 5.20 -17.97 -14.90
CA ARG A 250 4.38 -16.91 -15.52
C ARG A 250 4.53 -15.57 -14.82
N LYS A 251 4.84 -15.57 -13.52
CA LYS A 251 4.94 -14.35 -12.69
C LYS A 251 6.34 -13.74 -12.65
N LEU A 252 7.37 -14.54 -12.87
CA LEU A 252 8.75 -14.06 -12.90
C LEU A 252 9.01 -12.97 -13.97
N PRO A 253 8.46 -13.05 -15.20
CA PRO A 253 8.57 -11.96 -16.17
C PRO A 253 7.87 -10.68 -15.72
N LEU A 254 6.74 -10.78 -14.99
CA LEU A 254 6.06 -9.60 -14.44
C LEU A 254 6.93 -8.90 -13.41
N LEU A 255 7.61 -9.65 -12.54
CA LEU A 255 8.55 -9.07 -11.59
C LEU A 255 9.72 -8.38 -12.30
N SER A 256 10.15 -8.89 -13.46
CA SER A 256 11.17 -8.24 -14.30
C SER A 256 10.67 -6.95 -14.94
N ILE A 257 9.40 -6.90 -15.36
CA ILE A 257 8.74 -5.67 -15.84
C ILE A 257 8.69 -4.63 -14.72
N ALA A 258 8.32 -5.04 -13.51
CA ALA A 258 8.31 -4.18 -12.34
C ALA A 258 9.71 -3.63 -12.02
N ALA A 259 10.73 -4.47 -12.04
CA ALA A 259 12.11 -4.07 -11.83
C ALA A 259 12.57 -3.02 -12.87
N GLY A 260 12.25 -3.23 -14.15
CA GLY A 260 12.54 -2.26 -15.21
C GLY A 260 11.81 -0.93 -15.00
N TYR A 261 10.56 -0.98 -14.55
CA TYR A 261 9.80 0.22 -14.19
C TYR A 261 10.46 1.00 -13.05
N PHE A 262 10.91 0.34 -11.98
CA PHE A 262 11.59 1.00 -10.88
C PHE A 262 12.93 1.62 -11.30
N CYS A 263 13.73 0.92 -12.12
CA CYS A 263 14.94 1.53 -12.71
C CYS A 263 14.62 2.83 -13.48
N HIS A 264 13.55 2.80 -14.28
CA HIS A 264 13.13 3.97 -15.05
C HIS A 264 12.64 5.10 -14.13
N LEU A 265 11.91 4.78 -13.07
CA LEU A 265 11.45 5.74 -12.06
C LEU A 265 12.64 6.41 -11.34
N GLU A 266 13.63 5.63 -10.91
CA GLU A 266 14.84 6.16 -10.27
C GLU A 266 15.58 7.12 -11.19
N TYR A 267 15.79 6.71 -12.46
CA TYR A 267 16.41 7.55 -13.48
C TYR A 267 15.62 8.85 -13.72
N ALA A 268 14.31 8.75 -13.96
CA ALA A 268 13.45 9.91 -14.23
C ALA A 268 13.37 10.87 -13.02
N SER A 269 13.46 10.33 -11.80
CA SER A 269 13.47 11.11 -10.56
C SER A 269 14.83 11.75 -10.24
N GLY A 270 15.86 11.53 -11.06
CA GLY A 270 17.23 11.99 -10.77
C GLY A 270 17.82 11.37 -9.51
N GLY A 271 17.39 10.17 -9.12
CA GLY A 271 17.82 9.49 -7.90
C GLY A 271 17.13 9.95 -6.61
N THR A 272 16.17 10.87 -6.68
CA THR A 272 15.40 11.32 -5.49
C THR A 272 14.50 10.23 -4.91
N LEU A 273 14.06 9.27 -5.75
CA LEU A 273 13.36 8.07 -5.32
C LEU A 273 14.31 6.87 -5.40
N PRO A 274 14.92 6.44 -4.27
CA PRO A 274 15.86 5.32 -4.27
C PRO A 274 15.10 3.99 -4.43
N THR A 275 14.94 3.54 -5.67
CA THR A 275 14.24 2.27 -5.97
C THR A 275 15.17 1.14 -6.41
N SER A 276 16.48 1.32 -6.23
CA SER A 276 17.53 0.34 -6.54
C SER A 276 17.32 -1.03 -5.89
N LEU A 277 16.74 -1.04 -4.68
CA LEU A 277 16.37 -2.28 -4.01
C LEU A 277 15.23 -3.02 -4.73
N LEU A 278 14.25 -2.27 -5.24
CA LEU A 278 13.09 -2.83 -5.93
C LEU A 278 13.44 -3.35 -7.32
N SER A 279 14.38 -2.70 -8.01
CA SER A 279 14.91 -3.20 -9.27
C SER A 279 15.70 -4.51 -9.10
N GLY A 280 16.31 -4.72 -7.93
CA GLY A 280 16.99 -5.97 -7.57
C GLY A 280 16.07 -7.17 -7.29
N MET A 281 14.77 -6.97 -7.02
CA MET A 281 13.87 -8.08 -6.64
C MET A 281 13.81 -9.19 -7.71
N ALA A 282 13.87 -8.82 -8.99
CA ALA A 282 13.81 -9.79 -10.08
C ALA A 282 15.08 -10.63 -10.23
N SER A 283 16.26 -10.10 -9.88
CA SER A 283 17.49 -10.92 -9.83
C SER A 283 17.48 -11.84 -8.61
N ILE A 284 17.12 -11.31 -7.43
CA ILE A 284 17.03 -12.10 -6.19
C ILE A 284 16.08 -13.29 -6.37
N ALA A 285 14.89 -13.06 -6.95
CA ALA A 285 13.93 -14.14 -7.21
C ALA A 285 14.46 -15.19 -8.20
N ARG A 286 15.25 -14.79 -9.20
CA ARG A 286 15.87 -15.71 -10.17
C ARG A 286 16.96 -16.56 -9.52
N ASP A 287 17.83 -15.92 -8.74
CA ASP A 287 18.90 -16.62 -8.03
C ASP A 287 18.31 -17.62 -7.03
N PHE A 288 17.25 -17.23 -6.30
CA PHE A 288 16.54 -18.14 -5.40
C PHE A 288 15.95 -19.36 -6.12
N ILE A 289 15.24 -19.18 -7.24
CA ILE A 289 14.70 -20.31 -8.01
C ILE A 289 15.84 -21.22 -8.49
N ARG A 290 16.92 -20.64 -9.01
CA ARG A 290 18.09 -21.37 -9.49
C ARG A 290 18.68 -22.24 -8.38
N ASP A 291 18.88 -21.69 -7.19
CA ASP A 291 19.46 -22.41 -6.05
C ASP A 291 18.55 -23.54 -5.57
N THR A 292 17.23 -23.35 -5.59
CA THR A 292 16.26 -24.43 -5.27
C THR A 292 16.27 -25.56 -6.30
N GLU A 293 16.44 -25.25 -7.59
CA GLU A 293 16.52 -26.26 -8.65
C GLU A 293 17.84 -27.06 -8.58
N TYR A 294 18.98 -26.41 -8.30
CA TYR A 294 20.26 -27.10 -8.11
C TYR A 294 20.31 -27.95 -6.84
N GLY A 295 19.72 -27.47 -5.73
CA GLY A 295 19.57 -28.25 -4.50
C GLY A 295 18.76 -29.54 -4.70
N SER A 296 17.77 -29.52 -5.59
CA SER A 296 16.97 -30.71 -5.93
C SER A 296 17.67 -31.67 -6.89
N ALA A 297 18.70 -31.23 -7.63
CA ALA A 297 19.42 -32.05 -8.62
C ALA A 297 20.71 -32.70 -8.07
N GLY A 298 21.23 -32.26 -6.92
CA GLY A 298 22.48 -32.76 -6.33
C GLY A 298 22.34 -33.92 -5.33
N GLY A 299 21.12 -34.38 -5.03
CA GLY A 299 20.85 -35.40 -4.01
C GLY A 299 20.80 -36.83 -4.55
N THR A 300 21.94 -37.42 -4.92
CA THR A 300 22.05 -38.89 -5.04
C THR A 300 23.45 -39.37 -4.68
N THR A 301 23.68 -39.62 -3.38
CA THR A 301 24.39 -40.77 -2.79
C THR A 301 24.76 -40.43 -1.33
N GLY A 302 24.16 -41.13 -0.38
CA GLY A 302 24.49 -41.02 1.04
C GLY A 302 23.29 -41.34 1.92
N SER A 303 23.10 -42.62 2.20
CA SER A 303 22.04 -43.17 3.05
C SER A 303 22.10 -42.63 4.48
N GLU A 304 21.18 -41.74 4.84
CA GLU A 304 20.58 -41.71 6.18
C GLU A 304 19.05 -41.70 6.03
N SER A 305 18.41 -42.60 6.77
CA SER A 305 16.99 -42.99 6.74
C SER A 305 16.01 -41.80 6.66
N LEU A 306 15.48 -41.56 5.45
CA LEU A 306 14.38 -40.61 5.21
C LEU A 306 12.99 -41.18 5.61
N ASP A 307 12.93 -42.44 6.02
CA ASP A 307 11.69 -43.13 6.43
C ASP A 307 11.31 -42.86 7.90
N ASP A 308 12.25 -42.40 8.74
CA ASP A 308 11.98 -42.08 10.15
C ASP A 308 11.40 -40.65 10.36
N ILE A 309 11.58 -39.74 9.38
CA ILE A 309 11.02 -38.37 9.45
C ILE A 309 9.56 -38.34 8.98
N LEU A 310 9.15 -39.28 8.11
CA LEU A 310 7.79 -39.35 7.54
C LEU A 310 6.76 -40.04 8.43
N ARG A 311 7.13 -40.47 9.65
CA ARG A 311 6.23 -41.19 10.57
C ARG A 311 5.85 -40.46 11.86
N GLN A 312 6.26 -39.21 12.08
CA GLN A 312 5.69 -38.45 13.19
C GLN A 312 4.32 -37.87 12.82
N PRO A 313 3.23 -38.25 13.54
CA PRO A 313 1.95 -37.60 13.36
C PRO A 313 2.09 -36.14 13.78
N MET A 314 1.81 -35.20 12.88
CA MET A 314 1.66 -33.78 13.21
C MET A 314 0.49 -33.60 14.19
N THR A 315 0.77 -33.72 15.49
CA THR A 315 0.02 -33.01 16.52
C THR A 315 0.33 -31.52 16.37
N ILE A 316 -0.53 -30.81 15.64
CA ILE A 316 -0.53 -29.35 15.62
C ILE A 316 -1.06 -28.90 16.97
N SER A 317 -0.16 -28.51 17.88
CA SER A 317 -0.52 -27.81 19.11
C SER A 317 -1.07 -26.43 18.75
N PRO A 318 -2.26 -26.03 19.23
CA PRO A 318 -2.89 -24.77 18.85
C PRO A 318 -2.38 -23.64 19.77
N GLN A 319 -1.11 -23.26 19.69
CA GLN A 319 -0.57 -22.16 20.51
C GLN A 319 0.56 -21.39 19.83
N HIS A 320 0.21 -20.47 18.92
CA HIS A 320 0.64 -19.05 18.95
C HIS A 320 -0.05 -18.36 17.77
N ARG A 321 -1.19 -17.75 18.07
CA ARG A 321 -1.95 -16.94 17.12
C ARG A 321 -1.58 -15.49 17.42
N ASP A 322 -0.51 -14.99 16.81
CA ASP A 322 -0.19 -13.57 16.89
C ASP A 322 -1.21 -12.77 16.07
N PRO A 323 -1.93 -11.80 16.66
CA PRO A 323 -2.94 -11.01 15.95
C PRO A 323 -2.36 -9.89 15.06
N LEU A 324 -1.04 -9.81 14.85
CA LEU A 324 -0.38 -8.59 14.35
C LEU A 324 0.44 -8.74 13.06
N LEU A 325 0.26 -9.80 12.27
CA LEU A 325 0.64 -9.79 10.85
C LEU A 325 -0.50 -9.23 9.99
N GLY A 326 -0.99 -8.05 10.39
CA GLY A 326 -2.13 -7.36 9.80
C GLY A 326 -1.69 -6.47 8.66
N LEU A 327 -1.86 -6.90 7.41
CA LEU A 327 -1.33 -6.24 6.22
C LEU A 327 0.23 -6.13 6.33
N VAL A 328 1.05 -6.51 5.36
CA VAL A 328 1.91 -5.49 4.74
C VAL A 328 1.10 -4.22 4.55
N SER A 329 0.96 -3.47 5.64
CA SER A 329 0.21 -2.23 5.67
C SER A 329 1.01 -1.28 4.80
N LEU A 330 0.34 -0.37 4.12
CA LEU A 330 1.05 0.71 3.45
C LEU A 330 1.80 1.57 4.49
N SER A 331 1.57 1.39 5.81
CA SER A 331 2.48 1.84 6.87
C SER A 331 3.81 1.11 6.91
N ASP A 332 3.87 -0.19 6.64
CA ASP A 332 5.12 -0.96 6.56
C ASP A 332 5.83 -0.67 5.25
N ILE A 333 5.08 -0.47 4.16
CA ILE A 333 5.60 0.00 2.88
C ILE A 333 6.04 1.47 3.00
N LEU A 334 5.30 2.34 3.71
CA LEU A 334 5.74 3.69 4.04
C LEU A 334 6.92 3.66 4.99
N ARG A 335 7.02 2.70 5.92
CA ARG A 335 8.20 2.53 6.77
C ARG A 335 9.40 2.14 5.93
N VAL A 336 9.26 1.20 4.99
CA VAL A 336 10.31 0.85 4.03
C VAL A 336 10.66 2.05 3.16
N TYR A 337 9.67 2.78 2.63
CA TYR A 337 9.88 4.01 1.86
C TYR A 337 10.51 5.13 2.70
N LEU A 338 10.11 5.32 3.95
CA LEU A 338 10.65 6.30 4.88
C LEU A 338 12.05 5.91 5.33
N VAL A 339 12.34 4.62 5.55
CA VAL A 339 13.68 4.07 5.81
C VAL A 339 14.57 4.28 4.58
N LEU A 340 14.06 4.03 3.37
CA LEU A 340 14.76 4.32 2.11
C LEU A 340 15.05 5.82 1.95
N MET A 341 14.10 6.71 2.31
CA MET A 341 14.27 8.17 2.27
C MET A 341 15.20 8.69 3.39
N LEU A 342 15.14 8.12 4.62
CA LEU A 342 16.00 8.49 5.75
C LEU A 342 17.44 8.03 5.56
N ARG A 343 17.68 6.97 4.78
CA ARG A 343 19.04 6.54 4.39
C ARG A 343 19.73 7.59 3.50
N PHE A 344 18.97 8.44 2.81
CA PHE A 344 19.49 9.52 1.99
C PHE A 344 19.96 10.73 2.81
N ASP A 345 19.30 10.99 3.95
CA ASP A 345 19.68 12.09 4.87
C ASP A 345 20.98 11.78 5.65
N LYS A 346 21.40 10.51 5.67
CA LYS A 346 22.71 10.07 6.19
C LYS A 346 23.75 9.80 5.09
N GLY A 347 23.50 10.23 3.85
CA GLY A 347 24.53 10.25 2.82
C GLY A 347 25.65 11.20 3.23
N GLU A 348 26.79 10.66 3.67
CA GLU A 348 27.97 11.44 4.02
C GLU A 348 28.26 12.50 2.94
N PRO A 349 28.60 13.75 3.32
CA PRO A 349 28.98 14.76 2.36
C PRO A 349 30.24 14.29 1.65
N GLY A 350 30.08 13.97 0.36
CA GLY A 350 31.19 13.69 -0.54
C GLY A 350 32.19 14.84 -0.45
N GLN A 351 33.38 14.48 0.02
CA GLN A 351 34.57 15.31 0.04
C GLN A 351 34.81 15.86 -1.37
N SER A 352 34.50 17.14 -1.55
CA SER A 352 34.93 17.91 -2.71
C SER A 352 35.90 18.97 -2.21
N ASP A 353 37.15 18.83 -2.67
CA ASP A 353 38.25 19.73 -2.35
C ASP A 353 37.95 21.15 -2.85
N ASP A 354 38.10 22.07 -1.90
CA ASP A 354 38.72 23.39 -1.95
C ASP A 354 38.20 24.53 -2.86
N THR A 355 37.95 25.63 -2.14
CA THR A 355 38.17 27.06 -2.46
C THR A 355 37.22 27.77 -3.44
N PHE A 356 36.34 28.63 -2.89
CA PHE A 356 36.50 30.09 -3.03
C PHE A 356 35.61 30.91 -2.06
N ALA A 357 36.31 31.72 -1.26
CA ALA A 357 35.97 33.05 -0.72
C ALA A 357 34.63 33.32 0.01
N ALA A 358 34.79 33.70 1.27
CA ALA A 358 33.83 34.34 2.16
C ALA A 358 33.38 35.74 1.73
N ASN A 359 32.15 36.13 2.08
CA ASN A 359 31.90 37.34 2.87
C ASN A 359 30.54 37.28 3.61
N PRO A 360 30.41 37.87 4.82
CA PRO A 360 29.31 37.62 5.76
C PRO A 360 28.23 38.72 5.74
N GLY A 361 27.02 38.39 6.20
CA GLY A 361 26.01 39.39 6.51
C GLY A 361 24.68 38.82 7.00
N SER A 362 24.36 39.13 8.26
CA SER A 362 23.01 39.19 8.86
C SER A 362 22.46 37.95 9.60
N GLU A 363 22.82 37.90 10.88
CA GLU A 363 21.91 37.90 12.05
C GLU A 363 20.73 36.90 12.16
N TYR A 364 20.97 35.89 13.00
CA TYR A 364 20.12 35.36 14.08
C TYR A 364 18.58 35.47 13.96
N LEU A 365 17.95 34.33 13.68
CA LEU A 365 16.72 33.91 14.36
C LEU A 365 16.90 32.46 14.83
N SER A 366 17.10 32.30 16.13
CA SER A 366 17.18 31.00 16.83
C SER A 366 15.80 30.36 16.91
N ASP A 367 15.64 29.15 16.36
CA ASP A 367 14.44 28.30 16.49
C ASP A 367 14.80 26.99 17.23
N PRO A 368 13.92 26.42 18.07
CA PRO A 368 14.29 25.42 19.06
C PRO A 368 14.13 24.00 18.49
N MET A 369 15.23 23.41 18.00
CA MET A 369 15.24 21.99 17.58
C MET A 369 16.44 21.20 18.12
N ASP A 370 17.06 21.65 19.21
CA ASP A 370 18.30 21.04 19.75
C ASP A 370 18.10 19.96 20.82
N ASN A 371 16.90 19.40 20.99
CA ASN A 371 16.69 18.31 21.97
C ASN A 371 15.89 17.13 21.41
N LEU A 372 16.42 16.50 20.37
CA LEU A 372 16.09 15.12 20.03
C LEU A 372 17.34 14.26 20.27
N ASP A 373 17.30 13.46 21.33
CA ASP A 373 18.37 12.52 21.69
C ASP A 373 18.42 11.37 20.67
N LEU A 374 19.36 11.48 19.72
CA LEU A 374 19.60 10.55 18.62
C LEU A 374 20.55 9.39 18.99
N SER A 375 20.87 9.21 20.28
CA SER A 375 21.78 8.16 20.76
C SER A 375 21.28 6.72 20.52
N SER A 376 19.99 6.55 20.22
CA SER A 376 19.40 5.25 19.85
C SER A 376 19.61 4.85 18.37
N LEU A 377 20.10 5.77 17.52
CA LEU A 377 20.34 5.55 16.08
C LEU A 377 21.73 4.97 15.74
N ASP A 378 22.64 4.90 16.71
CA ASP A 378 23.99 4.34 16.53
C ASP A 378 24.02 2.80 16.50
N ARG A 379 22.93 2.15 16.95
CA ARG A 379 22.82 0.69 16.91
C ARG A 379 22.46 0.10 15.54
N LEU A 380 22.21 0.93 14.52
CA LEU A 380 21.82 0.49 13.16
C LEU A 380 22.98 0.52 12.15
N SER A 381 24.23 0.65 12.61
CA SER A 381 25.43 0.66 11.75
C SER A 381 25.85 -0.73 11.23
N GLY A 382 25.23 -1.81 11.69
CA GLY A 382 25.48 -3.16 11.15
C GLY A 382 24.55 -3.42 9.96
N GLY A 383 25.11 -3.84 8.82
CA GLY A 383 24.33 -4.19 7.63
C GLY A 383 23.18 -5.14 7.96
N VAL A 384 21.96 -4.75 7.56
CA VAL A 384 20.74 -5.52 7.79
C VAL A 384 20.61 -6.58 6.71
N ASP A 385 20.54 -7.84 7.10
CA ASP A 385 20.29 -8.99 6.22
C ASP A 385 18.82 -8.96 5.78
N PHE A 386 18.56 -9.16 4.48
CA PHE A 386 17.23 -8.99 3.87
C PHE A 386 16.20 -9.99 4.42
N MET A 387 16.68 -11.11 4.98
CA MET A 387 15.86 -12.10 5.67
C MET A 387 15.35 -11.62 7.04
N ASP A 388 16.04 -10.70 7.73
CA ASP A 388 15.60 -10.20 9.04
C ASP A 388 14.37 -9.28 8.95
N LEU A 389 14.15 -8.67 7.78
CA LEU A 389 12.92 -7.93 7.48
C LEU A 389 11.68 -8.86 7.44
N PHE A 390 11.90 -10.17 7.28
CA PHE A 390 10.88 -11.21 7.24
C PHE A 390 10.97 -12.18 8.44
N ALA A 391 12.04 -12.15 9.23
CA ALA A 391 12.29 -13.07 10.35
C ALA A 391 12.22 -12.41 11.75
N GLY A 392 12.21 -11.08 11.85
CA GLY A 392 12.19 -10.35 13.13
C GLY A 392 10.82 -10.25 13.78
N GLY A 393 10.42 -11.31 14.49
CA GLY A 393 9.21 -11.30 15.30
C GLY A 393 9.14 -12.36 16.39
N PHE A 394 10.27 -12.93 16.85
CA PHE A 394 10.25 -13.83 18.01
C PHE A 394 11.56 -13.73 18.81
N ALA A 395 11.39 -13.72 20.14
CA ALA A 395 12.41 -13.69 21.21
C ALA A 395 12.95 -12.30 21.61
N ASP A 396 12.17 -11.55 22.40
CA ASP A 396 12.54 -11.16 23.78
C ASP A 396 11.53 -10.18 24.38
N SER A 397 10.42 -10.68 24.92
CA SER A 397 9.60 -9.92 25.86
C SER A 397 8.72 -10.81 26.75
N MET A 398 9.16 -12.04 27.05
CA MET A 398 8.42 -12.98 27.90
C MET A 398 9.20 -13.42 29.15
N GLN A 399 9.92 -12.50 29.80
CA GLN A 399 10.48 -12.73 31.14
C GLN A 399 10.14 -11.66 32.19
N TYR A 400 9.38 -10.61 31.86
CA TYR A 400 9.11 -9.53 32.84
C TYR A 400 7.70 -9.51 33.45
N TYR A 401 6.81 -10.45 33.12
CA TYR A 401 5.43 -10.45 33.63
C TYR A 401 5.03 -11.67 34.47
N SER A 402 5.96 -12.55 34.86
CA SER A 402 5.66 -13.72 35.72
C SER A 402 6.19 -13.59 37.16
N GLN A 403 6.41 -12.38 37.67
CA GLN A 403 6.93 -12.19 39.05
C GLN A 403 6.14 -11.20 39.93
N ILE A 404 4.90 -10.83 39.56
CA ILE A 404 4.07 -9.91 40.38
C ILE A 404 2.78 -10.55 40.92
N ASP A 405 2.59 -11.87 40.80
CA ASP A 405 1.44 -12.58 41.41
C ASP A 405 1.84 -13.67 42.43
N SER A 406 2.98 -13.49 43.10
CA SER A 406 3.29 -14.25 44.31
C SER A 406 4.19 -13.46 45.28
N ALA A 407 3.59 -12.51 46.00
CA ALA A 407 4.08 -12.01 47.29
C ALA A 407 2.92 -11.42 48.09
#